data_AF-A0A519PSG8-F1
#
_entry.id   AF-A0A519PSG8-F1
#
_cell.length_a   1.000
_cell.length_b   1.000
_cell.length_c   1.000
_cell.angle_alpha   90.00
_cell.angle_beta   90.00
_cell.angle_gamma   90.00
#
_symmetry.space_group_name_H-M   'P 1'
#
loop_
_entity.id
_entity.type
_entity.pdbx_description
1 polymer ?
#
loop_
_entity_poly.entity_id
_entity_poly.type
_entity_poly.pdbx_seq_one_letter_code
_entity_poly.pdbx_strand_id
1 'polypeptide(L)' 'GYQYDPDTAEGFSGANYFPDEMERRVFYKPKGEGHEAKIKERLDRWAEMRARMQGEDQ' A
#
# COMPACT_ATOMS: atom_id res chain seq x y z
N GLY A 1 15.18 8.36 4.73
CA GLY A 1 16.02 7.31 4.11
C GLY A 1 15.14 6.21 3.57
N TYR A 2 15.66 5.27 2.78
CA TYR A 2 14.87 4.12 2.32
C TYR A 2 14.54 3.18 3.48
N GLN A 3 13.26 2.84 3.65
CA GLN A 3 12.80 1.85 4.61
C GLN A 3 12.58 0.52 3.89
N TYR A 4 13.22 -0.54 4.36
CA TYR A 4 13.08 -1.86 3.79
C TYR A 4 11.83 -2.55 4.35
N ASP A 5 10.87 -2.89 3.50
CA ASP A 5 9.58 -3.46 3.91
C ASP A 5 9.71 -4.69 4.82
N PRO A 6 10.56 -5.69 4.53
CA PRO A 6 10.67 -6.90 5.35
C PRO A 6 11.18 -6.69 6.78
N ASP A 7 11.83 -5.56 7.06
CA ASP A 7 12.34 -5.25 8.41
C ASP A 7 11.25 -4.65 9.31
N THR A 8 10.08 -4.29 8.75
CA THR A 8 8.94 -3.80 9.52
C THR A 8 8.16 -4.94 10.14
N ALA A 9 7.48 -4.72 11.26
CA ALA A 9 6.72 -5.76 11.95
C ALA A 9 5.62 -6.39 11.07
N GLU A 10 5.06 -5.62 10.13
CA GLU A 10 4.03 -6.04 9.21
C GLU A 10 4.57 -6.49 7.84
N GLY A 11 5.89 -6.41 7.61
CA GLY A 11 6.51 -6.66 6.32
C GLY A 11 6.08 -5.66 5.23
N PHE A 12 5.67 -4.46 5.65
CA PHE A 12 5.16 -3.38 4.81
C PHE A 12 5.40 -2.02 5.49
N SER A 13 6.20 -1.16 4.85
CA SER A 13 6.58 0.17 5.37
C SER A 13 5.52 1.25 5.20
N GLY A 14 4.52 1.04 4.34
CA GLY A 14 3.59 2.11 3.98
C GLY A 14 4.21 3.25 3.16
N ALA A 15 5.48 3.14 2.74
CA ALA A 15 6.19 4.20 2.02
C ALA A 15 5.51 4.58 0.69
N ASN A 16 5.55 5.86 0.35
CA ASN A 16 5.09 6.35 -0.95
C ASN A 16 6.26 6.32 -1.95
N TYR A 17 6.19 5.43 -2.93
CA TYR A 17 7.25 5.25 -3.94
C TYR A 17 7.08 6.14 -5.18
N PHE A 18 6.09 7.04 -5.18
CA PHE A 18 5.96 8.07 -6.20
C PHE A 18 6.93 9.23 -5.91
N PRO A 19 7.36 9.99 -6.95
CA PRO A 19 8.09 11.24 -6.73
C PRO A 19 7.32 12.19 -5.82
N ASP A 20 8.03 13.00 -5.03
CA ASP A 20 7.42 13.94 -4.06
C ASP A 20 6.50 14.96 -4.74
N GLU A 21 6.81 15.34 -5.98
CA GLU A 21 6.01 16.26 -6.81
C GLU A 21 4.74 15.60 -7.38
N MET A 22 4.51 14.31 -7.11
CA MET A 22 3.41 13.54 -7.64
C MET A 22 2.53 12.96 -6.54
N GLU A 23 1.25 13.34 -6.57
CA GLU A 23 0.23 12.68 -5.76
C GLU A 23 0.17 11.18 -6.08
N ARG A 24 -0.07 10.38 -5.04
CA ARG A 24 -0.25 8.93 -5.20
C ARG A 24 -1.45 8.64 -6.10
N ARG A 25 -1.22 7.92 -7.20
CA ARG A 25 -2.27 7.50 -8.16
C ARG A 25 -2.51 5.99 -8.09
N VAL A 26 -3.74 5.57 -8.43
CA VAL A 26 -4.13 4.16 -8.58
C VAL A 26 -4.26 3.83 -10.06
N PHE A 27 -3.29 3.07 -10.60
CA PHE A 27 -3.27 2.68 -12.01
C PHE A 27 -3.90 1.31 -12.28
N TYR A 28 -3.82 0.39 -11.31
CA TYR A 28 -4.36 -0.96 -11.44
C TYR A 28 -5.55 -1.16 -10.50
N LYS A 29 -6.71 -1.50 -11.08
CA LYS A 29 -7.97 -1.72 -10.38
C LYS A 29 -8.50 -3.12 -10.74
N PRO A 30 -7.98 -4.18 -10.11
CA PRO A 30 -8.43 -5.54 -10.39
C PRO A 30 -9.93 -5.68 -10.17
N LYS A 31 -10.60 -6.46 -11.02
CA LYS A 31 -12.07 -6.61 -10.96
C LYS A 31 -12.54 -7.38 -9.72
N GLY A 32 -11.65 -8.18 -9.14
CA GLY A 32 -11.97 -9.03 -7.98
C GLY A 32 -12.52 -10.41 -8.37
N GLU A 33 -12.35 -10.82 -9.62
CA GLU A 33 -12.82 -12.10 -10.15
C GLU A 33 -11.65 -13.03 -10.48
N GLY A 34 -11.86 -14.35 -10.36
CA GLY A 34 -10.83 -15.35 -10.69
C GLY A 34 -9.52 -15.13 -9.93
N HIS A 35 -8.39 -15.11 -10.65
CA HIS A 35 -7.06 -14.91 -10.06
C HIS A 35 -6.87 -13.50 -9.47
N GLU A 36 -7.60 -12.50 -9.97
CA GLU A 36 -7.49 -11.12 -9.49
C GLU A 36 -8.14 -10.91 -8.13
N ALA A 37 -9.02 -11.81 -7.67
CA ALA A 37 -9.69 -11.71 -6.37
C ALA A 37 -8.69 -11.55 -5.22
N LYS A 38 -7.71 -12.46 -5.14
CA LYS A 38 -6.65 -12.41 -4.10
C LYS A 38 -5.75 -11.19 -4.24
N ILE A 39 -5.53 -10.72 -5.46
CA ILE A 39 -4.72 -9.52 -5.71
C ILE A 39 -5.46 -8.29 -5.18
N LYS A 40 -6.76 -8.19 -5.45
CA LYS A 40 -7.62 -7.12 -4.94
C LYS A 40 -7.63 -7.11 -3.41
N GLU A 41 -7.88 -8.26 -2.77
CA GLU A 41 -7.85 -8.39 -1.31
C GLU A 41 -6.53 -7.89 -0.70
N ARG A 42 -5.39 -8.28 -1.30
CA ARG A 42 -4.07 -7.84 -0.82
C ARG A 42 -3.86 -6.33 -0.98
N LEU A 43 -4.28 -5.76 -2.12
CA LEU A 43 -4.18 -4.32 -2.36
C LEU A 43 -5.05 -3.52 -1.40
N ASP A 44 -6.27 -3.98 -1.13
CA ASP A 44 -7.20 -3.35 -0.20
C ASP A 44 -6.60 -3.38 1.23
N ARG A 45 -6.06 -4.53 1.67
CA ARG A 45 -5.35 -4.64 2.97
C ARG A 45 -4.18 -3.67 3.08
N TRP A 46 -3.36 -3.51 2.04
CA TRP A 46 -2.26 -2.56 2.05
C TRP A 46 -2.73 -1.10 2.08
N ALA A 47 -3.87 -0.78 1.46
CA ALA A 47 -4.47 0.55 1.53
C ALA A 47 -4.95 0.87 2.95
N GLU A 48 -5.60 -0.10 3.61
CA GLU A 48 -6.04 0.04 5.01
C GLU A 48 -4.86 0.21 5.97
N MET A 49 -3.82 -0.63 5.88
CA MET A 49 -2.63 -0.51 6.74
C MET A 49 -1.96 0.85 6.57
N ARG A 50 -1.85 1.34 5.33
CA ARG A 50 -1.29 2.66 5.05
C ARG A 50 -2.14 3.79 5.63
N ALA A 51 -3.46 3.71 5.54
CA ALA A 51 -4.36 4.71 6.12
C ALA A 51 -4.25 4.75 7.65
N ARG A 52 -4.05 3.59 8.30
CA ARG A 52 -3.82 3.51 9.75
C ARG A 52 -2.51 4.18 10.14
N MET A 53 -1.41 3.85 9.48
CA MET A 53 -0.09 4.45 9.72
C MET A 53 -0.12 5.99 9.56
N GLN A 54 -0.75 6.49 8.50
CA GLN A 54 -0.90 7.94 8.27
C GLN A 54 -1.79 8.64 9.30
N GLY A 55 -2.73 7.92 9.92
CA GLY A 55 -3.58 8.44 11.00
C GLY A 55 -2.93 8.38 12.38
N GLU A 56 -1.95 7.50 12.57
CA GLU A 56 -1.14 7.39 13.79
C GLU A 56 0.01 8.42 13.82
N ASP A 57 0.44 8.90 12.65
CA ASP A 57 1.43 9.98 12.50
C ASP A 57 0.86 11.41 12.63
N GLN A 58 -0.44 11.56 12.93
CA GLN A 58 -1.13 12.85 13.18
C GLN A 58 -1.46 13.03 14.66
#